data_AF-A0A1G2JA84-F1
#
_entry.id   AF-A0A1G2JA84-F1
#
_cell.length_a   1.000
_cell.length_b   1.000
_cell.length_c   1.000
_cell.angle_alpha   90.00
_cell.angle_beta   90.00
_cell.angle_gamma   90.00
#
_symmetry.space_group_name_H-M   'P 1'
#
loop_
_entity.id
_entity.type
_entity.pdbx_description
1 polymer ?
#
loop_
_entity_poly.entity_id
_entity_poly.type
_entity_poly.pdbx_seq_one_letter_code
_entity_poly.pdbx_strand_id
1 'polypeptide(L)'
;MAKLKMKMAMLLIPADEVMSDFCYNFARTLLKKLVRLVAEDRVFKDKVGSRGKLTDIAYAVLRALRNQVNPATGTSTIFDRKEFDEFMATADEFLAIFEA
;
A
#
# COMPACT_ATOMS: atom_id res chain seq x y z
N MET A 1 27.18 48.91 -9.05
CA MET A 1 25.78 48.53 -8.75
C MET A 1 25.53 47.13 -9.27
N ALA A 2 25.61 46.13 -8.39
CA ALA A 2 25.46 44.72 -8.76
C ALA A 2 23.96 44.36 -8.88
N LYS A 3 23.50 44.10 -10.10
CA LYS A 3 22.18 43.48 -10.34
C LYS A 3 22.27 42.02 -9.96
N LEU A 4 21.81 41.70 -8.75
CA LEU A 4 21.64 40.35 -8.25
C LEU A 4 20.55 39.65 -9.10
N LYS A 5 20.94 39.01 -10.20
CA LYS A 5 20.06 38.08 -10.91
C LYS A 5 20.00 36.80 -10.08
N MET A 6 18.97 36.66 -9.26
CA MET A 6 18.62 35.37 -8.67
C MET A 6 18.33 34.41 -9.84
N LYS A 7 19.31 33.58 -10.19
CA LYS A 7 19.07 32.36 -10.95
C LYS A 7 18.30 31.45 -10.01
N MET A 8 16.97 31.37 -10.18
CA MET A 8 16.24 30.21 -9.71
C MET A 8 16.85 29.02 -10.43
N ALA A 9 17.64 28.22 -9.71
CA ALA A 9 17.93 26.88 -10.16
C ALA A 9 16.57 26.17 -10.16
N MET A 10 15.97 26.03 -11.34
CA MET A 10 14.95 25.01 -11.56
C MET A 10 15.60 23.72 -11.08
N LEU A 11 15.10 23.20 -9.97
CA LEU A 11 15.29 21.81 -9.57
C LEU A 11 14.67 20.97 -10.69
N LEU A 12 15.45 20.73 -11.75
CA LEU A 12 15.22 19.66 -12.69
C LEU A 12 15.45 18.38 -11.91
N ILE A 13 14.43 17.95 -11.19
CA ILE A 13 14.34 16.57 -10.71
C ILE A 13 14.40 15.73 -12.00
N PRO A 14 15.40 14.85 -12.15
CA PRO A 14 15.51 14.00 -13.33
C PRO A 14 14.20 13.25 -13.53
N ALA A 15 13.70 13.23 -14.76
CA ALA A 15 12.49 12.52 -15.13
C ALA A 15 12.56 10.99 -14.89
N ASP A 16 13.72 10.50 -14.44
CA ASP A 16 14.01 9.10 -14.11
C ASP A 16 13.81 8.77 -12.61
N GLU A 17 13.42 9.74 -11.77
CA GLU A 17 13.04 9.53 -10.36
C GLU A 17 11.51 9.66 -10.11
N VAL A 18 10.70 9.61 -11.16
CA VAL A 18 9.26 9.38 -11.02
C VAL A 18 9.04 7.87 -10.94
N MET A 19 9.02 7.31 -9.73
CA MET A 19 8.18 6.13 -9.53
C MET A 19 6.74 6.55 -9.77
N SER A 20 6.28 6.38 -11.02
CA SER A 20 4.96 6.70 -11.52
C SER A 20 3.89 5.66 -11.14
N ASP A 21 4.12 4.85 -10.11
CA ASP A 21 3.52 3.50 -10.09
C ASP A 21 2.34 3.36 -9.13
N PHE A 22 1.89 4.45 -8.50
CA PHE A 22 0.70 4.43 -7.66
C PHE A 22 -0.57 4.63 -8.49
N CYS A 23 -1.37 3.56 -8.64
CA CYS A 23 -2.67 3.60 -9.27
C CYS A 23 -3.78 3.56 -8.20
N TYR A 24 -4.30 4.74 -7.85
CA TYR A 24 -5.33 4.91 -6.82
C TYR A 24 -6.55 4.00 -7.01
N ASN A 25 -7.14 3.96 -8.21
CA ASN A 25 -8.33 3.14 -8.49
C ASN A 25 -8.06 1.64 -8.33
N PHE A 26 -6.86 1.19 -8.72
CA PHE A 26 -6.43 -0.19 -8.54
C PHE A 26 -6.24 -0.52 -7.05
N ALA A 27 -5.51 0.31 -6.32
CA ALA A 27 -5.31 0.17 -4.88
C ALA A 27 -6.63 0.17 -4.09
N ARG A 28 -7.56 1.08 -4.41
CA ARG A 28 -8.89 1.14 -3.80
C ARG A 28 -9.70 -0.13 -4.06
N THR A 29 -9.59 -0.70 -5.26
CA THR A 29 -10.27 -1.95 -5.62
C THR A 29 -9.70 -3.14 -4.83
N LEU A 30 -8.38 -3.20 -4.66
CA LEU A 30 -7.72 -4.22 -3.84
C LEU A 30 -8.13 -4.13 -2.37
N LEU A 31 -8.17 -2.91 -1.80
CA LEU A 31 -8.63 -2.70 -0.42
C LEU A 31 -10.07 -3.18 -0.22
N LYS A 32 -10.99 -2.81 -1.12
CA LYS A 32 -12.39 -3.31 -1.10
C LYS A 32 -12.47 -4.83 -1.15
N LYS A 33 -11.60 -5.48 -1.94
CA LYS A 33 -11.54 -6.93 -2.02
C LYS A 33 -11.05 -7.57 -0.71
N LEU A 34 -10.06 -6.99 -0.04
CA LEU A 34 -9.63 -7.45 1.28
C LEU A 34 -10.73 -7.31 2.33
N VAL A 35 -11.40 -6.15 2.38
CA VAL A 35 -12.53 -5.92 3.32
C VAL A 35 -13.62 -6.98 3.12
N ARG A 36 -13.95 -7.31 1.87
CA ARG A 36 -14.93 -8.36 1.57
C ARG A 36 -14.47 -9.74 2.05
N LEU A 37 -13.20 -10.09 1.87
CA LEU A 37 -12.66 -11.35 2.38
C LEU A 37 -12.74 -11.42 3.91
N VAL A 38 -12.51 -10.30 4.61
CA VAL A 38 -12.65 -10.22 6.08
C VAL A 38 -14.09 -10.51 6.48
N ALA A 39 -15.05 -9.86 5.82
CA ALA A 39 -16.47 -10.03 6.11
C ALA A 39 -16.99 -11.45 5.84
N GLU A 40 -16.40 -12.15 4.87
CA GLU A 40 -16.74 -13.55 4.54
C GLU A 40 -15.96 -14.58 5.37
N ASP A 41 -15.07 -14.15 6.28
CA ASP A 41 -14.13 -15.00 7.02
C ASP A 41 -13.21 -15.87 6.12
N ARG A 42 -12.81 -15.31 4.97
CA ARG A 42 -11.98 -16.00 3.94
C ARG A 42 -10.55 -15.46 3.84
N VAL A 43 -10.13 -14.68 4.84
CA VAL A 43 -8.80 -14.07 4.89
C VAL A 43 -7.75 -15.07 5.36
N PHE A 44 -8.09 -15.89 6.34
CA PHE A 44 -7.17 -16.82 6.96
C PHE A 44 -7.55 -18.26 6.62
N LYS A 45 -6.55 -19.13 6.47
CA LYS A 45 -6.74 -20.58 6.42
C LYS A 45 -7.04 -21.04 7.83
N ASP A 46 -8.23 -21.60 8.06
CA ASP A 46 -8.55 -22.25 9.33
C ASP A 46 -7.54 -23.35 9.61
N LYS A 47 -6.76 -23.19 10.67
CA LYS A 47 -5.92 -24.24 11.22
C LYS A 47 -6.20 -24.32 12.71
N VAL A 48 -6.67 -25.48 13.14
CA VAL A 48 -6.91 -25.78 14.56
C VAL A 48 -5.60 -25.55 15.32
N GLY A 49 -5.62 -24.64 16.30
CA GLY A 49 -4.51 -24.42 17.24
C GLY A 49 -3.34 -23.57 16.73
N SER A 50 -3.47 -22.82 15.62
CA SER A 50 -2.42 -21.89 15.16
C SER A 50 -3.01 -20.58 14.66
N ARG A 51 -2.29 -19.45 14.84
CA ARG A 51 -2.64 -18.18 14.18
C ARG A 51 -2.75 -18.47 12.67
N GLY A 52 -3.96 -18.38 12.12
CA GLY A 52 -4.25 -18.76 10.74
C GLY A 52 -3.30 -18.04 9.78
N LYS A 53 -2.78 -18.76 8.78
CA LYS A 53 -2.00 -18.14 7.70
C LYS A 53 -2.97 -17.47 6.73
N LEU A 54 -2.57 -16.38 6.07
CA LEU A 54 -3.38 -15.81 4.99
C LEU A 54 -3.74 -16.86 3.92
N THR A 55 -4.94 -16.77 3.37
CA THR A 55 -5.28 -17.47 2.14
C THR A 55 -4.43 -16.92 0.99
N ASP A 56 -4.22 -17.73 -0.05
CA ASP A 56 -3.34 -17.33 -1.16
C ASP A 56 -3.91 -16.09 -1.89
N ILE A 57 -5.24 -15.96 -1.94
CA ILE A 57 -5.94 -14.79 -2.46
C ILE A 57 -5.70 -13.57 -1.58
N ALA A 58 -5.89 -13.69 -0.25
CA ALA A 58 -5.67 -12.57 0.67
C ALA A 58 -4.21 -12.09 0.62
N TYR A 59 -3.25 -13.03 0.59
CA TYR A 59 -1.83 -12.73 0.44
C TYR A 59 -1.52 -11.97 -0.86
N ALA A 60 -2.05 -12.42 -1.99
CA ALA A 60 -1.82 -11.77 -3.29
C ALA A 60 -2.38 -10.34 -3.32
N VAL A 61 -3.59 -10.13 -2.78
CA VAL A 61 -4.22 -8.80 -2.75
C VAL A 61 -3.46 -7.86 -1.81
N LEU A 62 -3.09 -8.33 -0.61
CA LEU A 62 -2.32 -7.56 0.37
C LEU A 62 -0.96 -7.13 -0.18
N ARG A 63 -0.23 -8.06 -0.81
CA ARG A 63 1.07 -7.79 -1.44
C ARG A 63 0.95 -6.74 -2.54
N ALA A 64 -0.04 -6.88 -3.43
CA ALA A 64 -0.26 -5.92 -4.50
C ALA A 64 -0.60 -4.53 -3.93
N LEU A 65 -1.45 -4.45 -2.91
CA LEU A 65 -1.82 -3.20 -2.26
C LEU A 65 -0.61 -2.54 -1.58
N ARG A 66 0.22 -3.31 -0.87
CA ARG A 66 1.45 -2.82 -0.25
C ARG A 66 2.44 -2.28 -1.27
N ASN A 67 2.61 -2.95 -2.41
CA ASN A 67 3.49 -2.45 -3.47
C ASN A 67 3.00 -1.09 -4.03
N GLN A 68 1.69 -0.84 -4.00
CA GLN A 68 1.13 0.46 -4.40
C GLN A 68 1.38 1.51 -3.32
N VAL A 69 1.09 1.21 -2.05
CA VAL A 69 1.15 2.19 -0.94
C VAL A 69 2.58 2.45 -0.45
N ASN A 70 3.43 1.43 -0.43
CA ASN A 70 4.80 1.50 0.09
C ASN A 70 5.76 0.55 -0.66
N PRO A 71 6.19 0.92 -1.88
CA PRO A 71 7.08 0.12 -2.73
C PRO A 71 8.47 -0.14 -2.12
N ALA A 72 8.92 0.67 -1.14
CA ALA A 72 10.25 0.55 -0.53
C ALA A 72 10.33 -0.52 0.57
N THR A 73 9.20 -0.99 1.10
CA THR A 73 9.21 -1.99 2.16
C THR A 73 9.15 -3.40 1.58
N GLY A 74 10.31 -4.05 1.51
CA GLY A 74 10.47 -5.42 1.06
C GLY A 74 9.46 -6.39 1.67
N THR A 75 9.15 -7.43 0.89
CA THR A 75 8.17 -8.48 1.15
C THR A 75 8.50 -9.30 2.40
N SER A 76 8.22 -8.80 3.60
CA SER A 76 8.10 -9.68 4.76
C SER A 76 6.92 -10.62 4.52
N THR A 77 7.18 -11.93 4.65
CA THR A 77 6.33 -13.02 4.15
C THR A 77 5.35 -13.58 5.18
N ILE A 78 5.35 -13.04 6.40
CA ILE A 78 4.47 -13.49 7.49
C ILE A 78 3.84 -12.26 8.11
N PHE A 79 2.54 -12.10 7.88
CA PHE A 79 1.71 -11.17 8.64
C PHE A 79 1.05 -11.94 9.76
N ASP A 80 1.22 -11.47 11.00
CA ASP A 80 0.27 -11.82 12.03
C ASP A 80 -1.02 -11.00 11.90
N ARG A 81 -2.06 -11.37 12.67
CA ARG A 81 -3.36 -10.72 12.57
C ARG A 81 -3.30 -9.23 12.94
N LYS A 82 -2.44 -8.87 13.89
CA LYS A 82 -2.28 -7.47 14.33
C LYS A 82 -1.65 -6.64 13.22
N GLU A 83 -0.59 -7.15 12.59
CA GLU A 83 0.07 -6.48 11.46
C GLU A 83 -0.88 -6.32 10.27
N PHE A 84 -1.75 -7.31 10.02
CA PHE A 84 -2.79 -7.21 9.00
C PHE A 84 -3.78 -6.09 9.32
N ASP A 85 -4.33 -6.05 10.54
CA ASP A 85 -5.32 -5.05 10.96
C ASP A 85 -4.73 -3.63 10.92
N GLU A 86 -3.48 -3.45 11.39
CA GLU A 86 -2.76 -2.17 11.33
C GLU A 86 -2.51 -1.71 9.89
N PHE A 87 -2.14 -2.63 8.99
CA PHE A 87 -1.95 -2.32 7.58
C PHE A 87 -3.28 -1.90 6.92
N MET A 88 -4.38 -2.59 7.22
CA MET A 88 -5.71 -2.26 6.68
C MET A 88 -6.12 -0.83 7.06
N ALA A 89 -5.94 -0.45 8.33
CA ALA A 89 -6.22 0.91 8.79
C ALA A 89 -5.34 1.94 8.08
N THR A 90 -4.03 1.68 8.01
CA THR A 90 -3.07 2.58 7.36
C THR A 90 -3.37 2.75 5.86
N ALA A 91 -3.75 1.67 5.18
CA ALA A 91 -4.09 1.70 3.76
C ALA A 91 -5.37 2.50 3.50
N ASP A 92 -6.38 2.39 4.37
CA ASP A 92 -7.62 3.16 4.26
C ASP A 92 -7.35 4.66 4.45
N GLU A 93 -6.61 5.03 5.50
CA GLU A 93 -6.19 6.41 5.77
C GLU A 93 -5.38 7.00 4.61
N PHE A 94 -4.41 6.24 4.08
CA PHE A 94 -3.58 6.68 2.96
C PHE A 94 -4.41 6.92 1.70
N LEU A 95 -5.34 6.02 1.37
CA LEU A 95 -6.19 6.18 0.18
C LEU A 95 -7.18 7.35 0.33
N ALA A 96 -7.66 7.63 1.54
CA ALA A 96 -8.57 8.76 1.79
C ALA A 96 -7.96 10.12 1.43
N ILE A 97 -6.62 10.28 1.48
CA ILE A 97 -5.91 11.51 1.09
C ILE A 97 -6.19 11.88 -0.37
N PHE A 98 -6.40 10.89 -1.25
CA PHE A 98 -6.65 11.11 -2.67
C PHE A 98 -8.13 11.37 -3.01
N GLU A 99 -9.03 11.35 -2.01
CA GLU A 99 -10.45 11.65 -2.18
C GLU A 99 -10.80 13.12 -1.85
N ALA A 100 -9.83 13.89 -1.32
CA ALA A 100 -9.95 15.31 -1.01
C ALA A 100 -9.67 16.20 -2.22
#